data_AF-A0A0F9GRG8-F1
#
_entry.id   AF-A0A0F9GRG8-F1
#
_cell.length_a   1.000
_cell.length_b   1.000
_cell.length_c   1.000
_cell.angle_alpha   90.00
_cell.angle_beta   90.00
_cell.angle_gamma   90.00
#
_symmetry.space_group_name_H-M   'P 1'
#
loop_
_entity.id
_entity.type
_entity.pdbx_description
1 polymer ?
#
loop_
_entity_poly.entity_id
_entity_poly.type
_entity_poly.pdbx_seq_one_letter_code
_entity_poly.pdbx_strand_id
1 'polypeptide(L)' 'TLHIDNLRGKNAHHEIETIFKAFGRAVRMAIELDPRMAGVTPSTKGTL' A
#
# COMPACT_ATOMS: atom_id res chain seq x y z
N THR A 1 -6.76 4.80 1.24
CA THR A 1 -6.08 5.83 2.04
C THR A 1 -4.60 5.49 2.14
N LEU A 2 -3.71 6.45 2.42
CA LEU A 2 -2.26 6.22 2.51
C LEU A 2 -1.75 6.64 3.88
N HIS A 3 -0.96 5.77 4.51
CA HIS A 3 -0.23 6.04 5.74
C HIS A 3 1.21 5.56 5.56
N ILE A 4 2.17 6.33 6.06
CA ILE A 4 3.60 6.03 5.99
C ILE A 4 4.21 6.41 7.34
N ASP A 5 4.84 5.44 7.99
CA ASP A 5 5.58 5.65 9.23
C ASP A 5 7.07 5.37 9.01
N ASN A 6 7.90 6.40 9.16
CA ASN A 6 9.35 6.22 9.21
C ASN A 6 9.76 5.82 10.64
N LEU A 7 9.77 4.52 10.93
CA LEU A 7 9.99 4.01 12.29
C LEU A 7 11.36 4.39 12.88
N ARG A 8 12.38 4.55 12.02
CA ARG A 8 13.76 4.88 12.41
C ARG A 8 14.61 5.27 11.20
N GLY A 9 15.59 6.14 11.42
CA GLY A 9 16.67 6.38 10.49
C GLY A 9 17.63 7.47 10.97
N LYS A 10 18.74 7.60 10.25
CA LYS A 10 19.79 8.63 10.50
C LYS A 10 20.25 9.33 9.21
N ASN A 11 19.82 8.82 8.06
CA ASN A 11 20.24 9.28 6.75
C ASN A 11 18.99 9.45 5.88
N ALA A 12 18.74 10.69 5.46
CA ALA A 12 17.52 11.05 4.74
C ALA A 12 17.38 10.32 3.39
N HIS A 13 18.49 10.02 2.70
CA HIS A 13 18.45 9.26 1.45
C HIS A 13 17.90 7.84 1.70
N HIS A 14 18.41 7.13 2.71
CA HIS A 14 17.95 5.77 3.03
C HIS A 14 16.52 5.74 3.57
N GLU A 15 16.12 6.75 4.34
CA GLU A 15 14.73 6.88 4.83
C GLU A 15 13.76 7.02 3.67
N ILE A 16 13.99 7.96 2.76
CA ILE A 16 13.16 8.18 1.58
C ILE A 16 13.15 6.93 0.69
N GLU A 17 14.31 6.35 0.42
CA GLU A 17 14.41 5.13 -0.40
C GLU A 17 13.59 3.97 0.21
N THR A 18 13.66 3.80 1.53
CA THR A 18 12.90 2.75 2.24
C THR A 18 11.40 3.02 2.17
N ILE A 19 10.98 4.27 2.33
CA ILE A 19 9.58 4.69 2.17
C ILE A 19 9.07 4.32 0.78
N PHE A 20 9.77 4.71 -0.29
CA PHE A 20 9.32 4.43 -1.66
C PHE A 20 9.32 2.94 -1.98
N LYS A 21 10.29 2.17 -1.47
CA LYS A 21 10.29 0.71 -1.58
C LYS A 21 9.10 0.07 -0.86
N ALA A 22 8.77 0.53 0.34
CA ALA A 22 7.62 0.03 1.09
C ALA A 22 6.29 0.40 0.42
N PHE A 23 6.17 1.66 -0.03
CA PHE A 23 5.02 2.15 -0.79
C PHE A 23 4.78 1.34 -2.05
N GLY A 24 5.81 1.10 -2.87
CA GLY A 24 5.68 0.31 -4.10
C GLY A 24 5.17 -1.11 -3.83
N ARG A 25 5.63 -1.76 -2.76
CA ARG A 25 5.11 -3.07 -2.34
C ARG A 25 3.67 -3.01 -1.86
N ALA A 26 3.32 -2.00 -1.05
CA ALA A 26 1.95 -1.83 -0.56
C ALA A 26 0.95 -1.59 -1.69
N VAL A 27 1.30 -0.72 -2.65
CA VAL A 27 0.45 -0.47 -3.83
C VAL A 27 0.31 -1.73 -4.66
N ARG A 28 1.40 -2.45 -4.94
CA ARG A 28 1.34 -3.72 -5.66
C ARG A 28 0.34 -4.68 -5.02
N MET A 29 0.44 -4.90 -3.70
CA MET A 29 -0.49 -5.79 -3.00
C MET A 29 -1.94 -5.27 -3.03
N ALA A 30 -2.14 -3.96 -2.92
CA ALA A 30 -3.48 -3.36 -2.88
C ALA A 30 -4.22 -3.42 -4.24
N ILE A 31 -3.48 -3.43 -5.36
CA ILE A 31 -4.07 -3.46 -6.71
C ILE A 31 -4.09 -4.85 -7.35
N GLU A 32 -3.49 -5.86 -6.70
CA GLU A 32 -3.53 -7.24 -7.18
C GLU A 32 -4.98 -7.75 -7.21
N LEU A 33 -5.33 -8.49 -8.28
CA LEU A 33 -6.65 -9.11 -8.38
C LEU A 33 -6.78 -10.20 -7.31
N ASP A 34 -7.79 -10.09 -6.46
CA ASP A 34 -8.15 -11.16 -5.53
C ASP A 34 -9.14 -12.14 -6.19
N PRO A 35 -8.73 -13.39 -6.51
CA PRO A 35 -9.61 -14.37 -7.13
C PRO A 35 -10.81 -14.75 -6.24
N ARG A 36 -10.73 -14.52 -4.93
CA ARG A 36 -11.84 -14.78 -3.98
C ARG A 36 -12.91 -13.69 -4.01
N MET A 37 -12.60 -12.53 -4.59
CA MET A 37 -13.49 -11.37 -4.68
C MET A 37 -13.84 -11.01 -6.14
N ALA A 38 -13.70 -11.97 -7.06
CA ALA A 38 -13.98 -11.74 -8.47
C ALA A 38 -15.42 -11.21 -8.69
N GLY A 39 -15.53 -10.07 -9.37
CA GLY A 39 -16.83 -9.43 -9.66
C GLY A 39 -17.50 -8.74 -8.47
N VAL A 40 -16.85 -8.68 -7.31
CA VAL A 40 -17.38 -8.05 -6.08
C VAL A 40 -16.60 -6.78 -5.76
N THR A 41 -17.30 -5.65 -5.58
CA THR A 41 -16.67 -4.43 -5.04
C THR A 41 -16.31 -4.66 -3.57
N PRO A 42 -15.05 -4.46 -3.14
CA PRO A 42 -14.62 -4.68 -1.76
C PRO A 42 -15.06 -3.55 -0.82
N SER A 43 -16.38 -3.36 -0.70
CA SER A 43 -17.03 -2.34 0.12
C SER A 43 -18.42 -2.82 0.55
N THR A 44 -18.74 -2.72 1.84
CA THR A 44 -20.09 -3.05 2.36
C THR A 44 -21.17 -2.10 1.84
N LYS A 45 -20.79 -0.92 1.34
CA LYS A 45 -21.71 0.03 0.70
C LYS A 45 -21.93 -0.27 -0.78
N GLY A 46 -21.22 -1.25 -1.35
CA GLY A 46 -21.28 -1.60 -2.77
C GLY A 46 -20.58 -0.60 -3.71
N THR A 47 -19.97 0.46 -3.17
CA THR A 47 -19.27 1.52 -3.90
C THR A 47 -18.02 1.95 -3.16
N LEU A 48 -17.02 2.47 -3.88
CA LEU A 48 -15.74 2.98 -3.38
C LEU A 48 -15.56 4.43 -3.81
#